data_AF-A0A6V7IH76-F1
#
_entry.id   AF-A0A6V7IH76-F1
#
_cell.length_a   1.000
_cell.length_b   1.000
_cell.length_c   1.000
_cell.angle_alpha   90.00
_cell.angle_beta   90.00
_cell.angle_gamma   90.00
#
_symmetry.space_group_name_H-M   'P 1'
#
loop_
_entity.id
_entity.type
_entity.pdbx_description
1 polymer ?
#
loop_
_entity_poly.entity_id
_entity_poly.type
_entity_poly.pdbx_seq_one_letter_code
_entity_poly.pdbx_strand_id
1 'polypeptide(L)' 'EYLKPVFQSGTPEQILAAKKVLFKTLDVGLRLLSVFMPFITEELYQRLPRHKLAYPSICVSTYPNVAE' A
#
# COMPACT_ATOMS: atom_id res chain seq x y z
N GLU A 1 5.93 7.56 11.34
CA GLU A 1 5.96 8.48 12.50
C GLU A 1 4.60 9.07 12.88
N TYR A 2 4.00 9.95 12.08
CA TYR A 2 2.76 10.64 12.48
C TYR A 2 1.52 9.76 12.73
N LEU A 3 1.44 8.59 12.08
CA LEU A 3 0.33 7.65 12.33
C LEU A 3 0.51 6.81 13.60
N LYS A 4 1.71 6.76 14.21
CA LYS A 4 1.96 5.99 15.44
C LYS A 4 1.01 6.36 16.59
N PRO A 5 0.83 7.65 16.96
CA PRO A 5 -0.13 8.02 18.01
C PRO A 5 -1.58 7.65 17.65
N VAL A 6 -1.97 7.79 16.37
CA VAL A 6 -3.32 7.41 15.92
C VAL A 6 -3.57 5.92 16.10
N PHE A 7 -2.58 5.07 15.84
CA PHE A 7 -2.70 3.62 16.05
C PHE A 7 -2.69 3.20 17.53
N GLN A 8 -2.04 3.97 18.40
CA GLN A 8 -1.92 3.65 19.83
C GLN A 8 -3.11 4.14 20.65
N SER A 9 -3.64 5.32 20.37
CA SER A 9 -4.63 6.00 21.22
C SER A 9 -5.82 6.62 20.46
N GLY A 10 -5.94 6.38 19.14
CA GLY A 10 -7.04 6.91 18.34
C GLY A 10 -8.36 6.16 18.53
N THR A 11 -9.47 6.76 18.08
CA THR A 11 -10.77 6.08 18.02
C THR A 11 -10.72 4.94 16.99
N PRO A 12 -11.59 3.91 17.11
CA PRO A 12 -11.62 2.81 16.13
C PRO A 12 -11.83 3.29 14.69
N GLU A 13 -12.61 4.37 14.51
CA GLU A 13 -12.86 5.01 13.21
C GLU A 13 -11.60 5.67 12.64
N GLN A 14 -10.86 6.42 13.46
CA GLN A 14 -9.60 7.06 13.06
C GLN A 14 -8.55 6.02 12.69
N ILE A 15 -8.43 4.95 13.50
CA ILE A 15 -7.53 3.84 13.23
C ILE A 15 -7.88 3.19 11.89
N LEU A 16 -9.17 2.92 11.64
CA LEU A 16 -9.62 2.33 10.38
C LEU A 16 -9.32 3.22 9.18
N ALA A 17 -9.59 4.52 9.28
CA ALA A 17 -9.27 5.49 8.24
C ALA A 17 -7.76 5.53 7.95
N ALA A 18 -6.94 5.61 9.00
CA ALA A 18 -5.48 5.57 8.89
C ALA A 18 -4.98 4.27 8.22
N LYS A 19 -5.51 3.10 8.58
CA LYS A 19 -5.16 1.82 7.94
C LYS A 19 -5.49 1.82 6.45
N LYS A 20 -6.69 2.30 6.07
CA LYS A 20 -7.12 2.35 4.66
C LYS A 20 -6.22 3.26 3.83
N VAL A 21 -5.94 4.46 4.33
CA VAL A 21 -5.06 5.43 3.65
C VAL A 21 -3.64 4.88 3.55
N LEU A 22 -3.09 4.32 4.64
CA LEU A 22 -1.75 3.74 4.64
C LEU A 22 -1.65 2.57 3.64
N PHE A 23 -2.63 1.69 3.61
CA PHE A 23 -2.64 0.57 2.68
C PHE A 23 -2.68 1.03 1.22
N LYS A 24 -3.54 2.01 0.88
CA LYS A 24 -3.65 2.55 -0.49
C LYS A 24 -2.37 3.28 -0.91
N THR A 25 -1.81 4.11 -0.03
CA THR A 25 -0.56 4.83 -0.33
C THR A 25 0.62 3.90 -0.50
N LEU A 26 0.70 2.83 0.29
CA LEU A 26 1.77 1.82 0.17
C LEU A 26 1.65 1.04 -1.14
N ASP A 27 0.43 0.65 -1.54
CA ASP A 27 0.18 0.00 -2.84
C ASP A 27 0.62 0.87 -4.03
N VAL A 28 0.17 2.13 -4.06
CA VAL A 28 0.54 3.08 -5.12
C VAL A 28 2.03 3.33 -5.11
N GLY A 29 2.63 3.56 -3.93
CA GLY A 29 4.07 3.79 -3.77
C GLY A 29 4.92 2.63 -4.27
N LEU A 30 4.53 1.39 -3.97
CA LEU A 30 5.25 0.20 -4.50
C LEU A 30 5.15 0.13 -6.02
N ARG A 31 3.98 0.41 -6.60
CA ARG A 31 3.79 0.43 -8.07
C ARG A 31 4.63 1.52 -8.75
N LEU A 32 4.80 2.67 -8.11
CA LEU A 32 5.70 3.73 -8.61
C LEU A 32 7.17 3.33 -8.53
N LEU A 33 7.57 2.64 -7.45
CA LEU A 33 8.95 2.23 -7.19
C LEU A 33 9.38 0.99 -8.00
N SER A 34 8.44 0.20 -8.52
CA SER A 34 8.72 -1.07 -9.19
C SER A 34 9.61 -0.95 -10.43
N VAL A 35 9.58 0.22 -11.09
CA VAL A 35 10.42 0.53 -12.25
C VAL A 35 11.91 0.57 -11.89
N PHE A 36 12.23 0.90 -10.63
CA PHE A 36 13.62 0.97 -10.15
C PHE A 36 14.05 -0.27 -9.38
N MET A 37 13.16 -0.84 -8.56
CA MET A 37 13.49 -1.95 -7.66
C MET A 37 12.44 -3.07 -7.73
N PRO A 38 12.31 -3.77 -8.87
CA PRO A 38 11.18 -4.69 -9.11
C PRO A 38 11.11 -5.83 -8.10
N PHE A 39 12.24 -6.43 -7.74
CA PHE A 39 12.27 -7.61 -6.87
C PHE A 39 11.82 -7.32 -5.43
N ILE A 40 12.32 -6.23 -4.82
CA ILE A 40 11.92 -5.88 -3.45
C ILE A 40 10.48 -5.38 -3.42
N THR A 41 10.04 -4.63 -4.45
CA THR A 41 8.66 -4.15 -4.50
C THR A 41 7.67 -5.27 -4.74
N GLU A 42 8.04 -6.30 -5.52
CA GLU A 42 7.21 -7.50 -5.75
C GLU A 42 7.01 -8.27 -4.44
N GLU A 43 8.11 -8.50 -3.72
CA GLU A 43 8.09 -9.20 -2.44
C GLU A 43 7.19 -8.48 -1.41
N LEU A 44 7.36 -7.15 -1.27
CA LEU A 44 6.51 -6.34 -0.41
C LEU A 44 5.05 -6.29 -0.88
N TYR A 45 4.81 -6.27 -2.18
CA TYR A 45 3.46 -6.25 -2.78
C TYR A 45 2.68 -7.54 -2.48
N GLN A 46 3.35 -8.70 -2.51
CA GLN A 46 2.74 -9.98 -2.17
C GLN A 46 2.49 -10.15 -0.66
N ARG A 47 3.30 -9.54 0.20
CA ARG A 47 3.14 -9.60 1.67
C ARG A 47 2.06 -8.67 2.21
N LEU A 48 1.59 -7.68 1.44
CA LEU A 48 0.52 -6.80 1.88
C LEU A 48 -0.74 -7.61 2.25
N PRO A 49 -1.45 -7.28 3.34
CA PRO A 49 -2.63 -8.00 3.76
C PRO A 49 -3.80 -7.70 2.81
N ARG A 50 -4.06 -8.60 1.86
CA ARG A 50 -5.13 -8.49 0.85
C ARG A 50 -5.97 -9.75 0.84
N HIS A 51 -7.29 -9.60 0.68
CA HIS A 51 -8.17 -10.75 0.43
C HIS A 51 -7.97 -11.35 -0.96
N LYS A 52 -7.62 -10.54 -1.95
CA LYS A 52 -7.37 -10.97 -3.33
C LYS A 52 -6.38 -10.04 -4.01
N LEU A 53 -5.42 -10.60 -4.74
CA LEU A 53 -4.51 -9.84 -5.58
C LEU A 53 -5.24 -9.40 -6.86
N ALA A 54 -5.18 -8.10 -7.16
CA ALA A 54 -5.73 -7.55 -8.41
C ALA A 54 -4.86 -7.95 -9.61
N TYR A 55 -3.54 -7.93 -9.42
CA TYR A 55 -2.54 -8.34 -10.40
C TYR A 55 -1.63 -9.42 -9.80
N PRO A 56 -1.25 -10.45 -10.58
CA PRO A 56 -0.42 -11.55 -10.09
C PRO A 56 1.04 -11.14 -9.80
N SER A 57 1.51 -10.05 -10.39
CA SER A 57 2.82 -9.44 -10.14
C SER A 57 2.72 -7.92 -10.21
N ILE A 58 3.59 -7.23 -9.47
CA ILE A 58 3.66 -5.76 -9.49
C ILE A 58 4.16 -5.23 -10.84
N CYS A 59 5.00 -5.99 -11.54
CA CYS A 59 5.56 -5.60 -12.85
C CYS A 59 4.52 -5.58 -13.97
N VAL A 60 3.42 -6.32 -13.82
CA VAL A 60 2.28 -6.34 -14.76
C VAL A 60 1.11 -5.48 -14.29
N SER A 61 1.25 -4.84 -13.12
CA SER A 61 0.23 -3.92 -12.62
C SER A 61 0.21 -2.62 -13.43
N THR A 62 -0.95 -1.98 -13.51
CA THR A 62 -1.07 -0.69 -14.20
C THR A 62 -0.31 0.39 -13.44
N TYR A 63 0.44 1.20 -14.18
CA TYR A 63 1.14 2.33 -13.61
C TYR A 63 0.14 3.35 -13.03
N PRO A 64 0.37 3.86 -11.81
CA PRO A 64 -0.58 4.77 -11.16
C PRO A 64 -0.82 6.07 -11.94
N ASN A 65 -2.03 6.61 -11.83
CA ASN A 65 -2.39 7.91 -12.39
C ASN A 65 -2.73 8.92 -11.28
N VAL A 66 -2.86 10.20 -11.64
CA VAL A 66 -3.11 11.30 -10.67
C VAL A 66 -4.47 11.18 -9.97
N ALA A 67 -5.41 10.43 -10.53
CA ALA A 67 -6.78 10.31 -10.04
C ALA A 67 -7.01 9.06 -9.16
N GLU A 68 -5.98 8.25 -8.93
CA GLU A 68 -6.05 6.97 -8.20
C GLU A 68 -5.86 7.10 -6.69
#